data_AF-G2RAR8-F1
#
_entry.id   AF-G2RAR8-F1
#
_cell.length_a   1.000
_cell.length_b   1.000
_cell.length_c   1.000
_cell.angle_alpha   90.00
_cell.angle_beta   90.00
_cell.angle_gamma   90.00
#
_symmetry.space_group_name_H-M   'P 1'
#
loop_
_entity.id
_entity.type
_entity.pdbx_description
1 polymer ?
#
loop_
_entity_poly.entity_id
_entity_poly.type
_entity_poly.pdbx_seq_one_letter_code
_entity_poly.pdbx_strand_id
1 'polypeptide(L)'
;MAATLQPHPPLRPHSIHSYSGLAKPPHLSRLESVTHKTGHVEPISIEVDDAHGGFAPGFLHLPPDIFTAGSGGTGTPPPPPPPSASRGAGTGSTATESQRPAAALPPHHHRTAAILLSGAGGGVTGPSSIYLSLACKLATLGRGIPTLRLDYRFPARAAPCVADAKAAMAYLRDLYGLDRFVLVGWSFGSAVVFTAAAEDARVVGCAAVASQTAEAEGIARLPPRPVLLLHGSGDNTLGVGCSQRLWHMYGNGDRMLQVFEGDNHSLSANAERAEEMLCEFVARCAGVRIDAQERRDVVGVELVDDGERHDLMERGGDLRAPERED
;
A
#
# COMPACT_ATOMS: atom_id res chain seq x y z
N MET A 1 -4.20 -35.59 -20.57
CA MET A 1 -5.61 -35.13 -20.49
C MET A 1 -5.56 -33.66 -20.17
N ALA A 2 -6.02 -32.80 -21.08
CA ALA A 2 -6.01 -31.36 -20.88
C ALA A 2 -7.07 -31.00 -19.83
N ALA A 3 -6.65 -30.43 -18.71
CA ALA A 3 -7.57 -29.88 -17.72
C ALA A 3 -8.21 -28.63 -18.33
N THR A 4 -9.50 -28.72 -18.64
CA THR A 4 -10.31 -27.59 -19.07
C THR A 4 -10.37 -26.59 -17.92
N LEU A 5 -9.65 -25.47 -18.06
CA LEU A 5 -9.76 -24.33 -17.15
C LEU A 5 -11.24 -23.90 -17.12
N GLN A 6 -11.89 -24.11 -15.98
CA GLN A 6 -13.22 -23.55 -15.77
C GLN A 6 -13.12 -22.02 -15.81
N PRO A 7 -14.06 -21.33 -16.48
CA PRO A 7 -14.08 -19.88 -16.48
C PRO A 7 -14.30 -19.38 -15.05
N HIS A 8 -13.35 -18.61 -14.53
CA HIS A 8 -13.52 -17.92 -13.26
C HIS A 8 -14.72 -16.97 -13.34
N PRO A 9 -15.59 -16.91 -12.32
CA PRO A 9 -16.68 -15.94 -12.29
C PRO A 9 -16.10 -14.53 -12.42
N PRO A 10 -16.82 -13.58 -13.07
CA PRO A 10 -16.33 -12.23 -13.22
C PRO A 10 -16.10 -11.61 -11.83
N LEU A 11 -14.84 -11.33 -11.50
CA LEU A 11 -14.45 -10.60 -10.30
C LEU A 11 -15.13 -9.23 -10.38
N ARG A 12 -16.14 -9.01 -9.54
CA ARG A 12 -16.70 -7.67 -9.36
C ARG A 12 -15.65 -6.84 -8.61
N PRO A 13 -15.33 -5.62 -9.07
CA PRO A 13 -14.44 -4.74 -8.34
C PRO A 13 -14.91 -4.59 -6.90
N HIS A 14 -13.99 -4.69 -5.96
CA HIS A 14 -14.31 -4.57 -4.54
C HIS A 14 -14.73 -3.14 -4.22
N SER A 15 -15.68 -3.01 -3.31
CA SER A 15 -16.13 -1.70 -2.82
C SER A 15 -15.45 -1.41 -1.50
N ILE A 16 -15.12 -0.15 -1.24
CA ILE A 16 -14.59 0.29 0.05
C ILE A 16 -15.53 -0.07 1.22
N HIS A 17 -16.83 -0.19 0.97
CA HIS A 17 -17.82 -0.59 1.97
C HIS A 17 -17.70 -2.06 2.41
N SER A 18 -17.01 -2.90 1.63
CA SER A 18 -16.69 -4.28 2.01
C SER A 18 -15.71 -4.37 3.17
N TYR A 19 -14.99 -3.28 3.49
CA TYR A 19 -13.95 -3.22 4.52
C TYR A 19 -14.39 -2.45 5.78
N SER A 20 -15.68 -2.54 6.11
CA SER A 20 -16.22 -1.88 7.29
C SER A 20 -15.49 -2.30 8.57
N GLY A 21 -15.10 -1.33 9.39
CA GLY A 21 -14.35 -1.55 10.63
C GLY A 21 -12.85 -1.83 10.45
N LEU A 22 -12.33 -1.76 9.21
CA LEU A 22 -10.90 -1.97 8.92
C LEU A 22 -10.18 -0.69 8.49
N ALA A 23 -10.75 0.48 8.80
CA ALA A 23 -10.08 1.75 8.54
C ALA A 23 -8.81 1.91 9.41
N LYS A 24 -8.89 1.48 10.67
CA LYS A 24 -7.87 1.68 11.72
C LYS A 24 -7.56 0.33 12.41
N PRO A 25 -6.36 0.14 12.99
CA PRO A 25 -6.05 -1.05 13.78
C PRO A 25 -6.86 -1.09 15.09
N PRO A 26 -7.11 -2.28 15.67
CA PRO A 26 -7.93 -2.44 16.88
C PRO A 26 -7.42 -1.64 18.07
N HIS A 27 -6.10 -1.52 18.22
CA HIS A 27 -5.47 -0.89 19.39
C HIS A 27 -4.79 0.45 19.07
N LEU A 28 -5.34 1.22 18.12
CA LEU A 28 -4.82 2.55 17.78
C LEU A 28 -4.64 3.48 18.99
N SER A 29 -5.48 3.35 20.01
CA SER A 29 -5.39 4.15 21.24
C SER A 29 -4.05 4.01 21.97
N ARG A 30 -3.36 2.86 21.84
CA ARG A 30 -2.00 2.66 22.38
C ARG A 30 -1.05 3.69 21.77
N LEU A 31 -1.07 3.86 20.45
CA LEU A 31 -0.27 4.86 19.73
C LEU A 31 -0.67 6.30 20.08
N GLU A 32 -1.97 6.60 20.09
CA GLU A 32 -2.47 7.95 20.38
C GLU A 32 -2.12 8.40 21.81
N SER A 33 -2.15 7.47 22.77
CA SER A 33 -1.82 7.74 24.17
C SER A 33 -0.37 8.13 24.39
N VAL A 34 0.56 7.57 23.61
CA VAL A 34 2.00 7.81 23.74
C VAL A 34 2.42 9.02 22.90
N THR A 35 1.89 9.14 21.68
CA THR A 35 2.31 10.19 20.73
C THR A 35 1.55 11.50 20.88
N HIS A 36 0.35 11.46 21.48
CA HIS A 36 -0.64 12.54 21.44
C HIS A 36 -0.99 13.00 20.01
N LYS A 37 -0.81 12.12 19.02
CA LYS A 37 -1.13 12.36 17.60
C LYS A 37 -2.23 11.43 17.16
N THR A 38 -3.19 11.97 16.40
CA THR A 38 -4.24 11.20 15.73
C THR A 38 -4.17 11.46 14.24
N GLY A 39 -3.76 10.44 13.47
CA GLY A 39 -3.78 10.52 12.01
C GLY A 39 -5.21 10.58 11.45
N HIS A 40 -5.36 11.21 10.28
CA HIS A 40 -6.61 11.20 9.53
C HIS A 40 -6.66 9.97 8.64
N VAL A 41 -7.79 9.25 8.63
CA VAL A 41 -7.97 8.09 7.77
C VAL A 41 -9.19 8.31 6.88
N GLU A 42 -8.96 8.30 5.58
CA GLU A 42 -9.99 8.55 4.56
C GLU A 42 -10.22 7.29 3.73
N PRO A 43 -11.46 6.76 3.66
CA PRO A 43 -11.80 5.76 2.65
C PRO A 43 -11.79 6.44 1.28
N ILE A 44 -11.06 5.85 0.33
CA ILE A 44 -10.95 6.37 -1.03
C ILE A 44 -11.37 5.33 -2.06
N SER A 45 -11.80 5.82 -3.21
CA SER A 45 -12.19 5.03 -4.38
C SER A 45 -11.56 5.70 -5.60
N ILE A 46 -10.47 5.13 -6.10
CA ILE A 46 -9.63 5.73 -7.14
C ILE A 46 -10.11 5.24 -8.50
N GLU A 47 -10.53 6.15 -9.37
CA GLU A 47 -10.85 5.84 -10.75
C GLU A 47 -9.58 5.42 -11.51
N VAL A 48 -9.67 4.32 -12.25
CA VAL A 48 -8.57 3.84 -13.08
C VAL A 48 -8.99 3.87 -14.54
N ASP A 49 -8.41 4.81 -15.28
CA ASP A 49 -8.66 5.02 -16.70
C ASP A 49 -7.78 4.08 -17.54
N ASP A 50 -8.26 2.85 -17.72
CA ASP A 50 -7.70 1.85 -18.62
C ASP A 50 -8.83 1.13 -19.40
N ALA A 51 -8.47 0.13 -20.22
CA ALA A 51 -9.44 -0.61 -21.01
C ALA A 51 -10.51 -1.36 -20.18
N HIS A 52 -10.30 -1.57 -18.88
CA HIS A 52 -11.23 -2.27 -18.00
C HIS A 52 -12.11 -1.30 -17.20
N GLY A 53 -11.64 -0.08 -16.93
CA GLY A 53 -12.33 0.93 -16.14
C GLY A 53 -12.60 0.50 -14.68
N GLY A 54 -13.30 1.31 -13.91
CA GLY A 54 -13.70 1.00 -12.54
C GLY A 54 -12.83 1.66 -11.48
N PHE A 55 -12.99 1.22 -10.23
CA PHE A 55 -12.44 1.90 -9.06
C PHE A 55 -11.66 0.97 -8.14
N ALA A 56 -10.43 1.34 -7.81
CA ALA A 56 -9.62 0.66 -6.81
C ALA A 56 -9.91 1.27 -5.42
N PRO A 57 -10.43 0.50 -4.45
CA PRO A 57 -10.73 1.02 -3.13
C PRO A 57 -9.49 0.98 -2.23
N GLY A 58 -9.45 1.86 -1.23
CA GLY A 58 -8.38 1.85 -0.25
C GLY A 58 -8.63 2.78 0.94
N PHE A 59 -7.68 2.78 1.87
CA PHE A 59 -7.68 3.70 3.01
C PHE A 59 -6.39 4.53 2.98
N LEU A 60 -6.56 5.85 2.89
CA LEU A 60 -5.47 6.81 2.93
C LEU A 60 -5.27 7.32 4.36
N HIS A 61 -4.09 7.10 4.90
CA HIS A 61 -3.65 7.53 6.23
C HIS A 61 -2.79 8.78 6.07
N LEU A 62 -3.24 9.90 6.64
CA LEU A 62 -2.60 11.20 6.50
C LEU A 62 -2.06 11.67 7.85
N PRO A 63 -0.87 12.31 7.87
CA PRO A 63 -0.35 12.95 9.07
C PRO A 63 -1.33 13.99 9.61
N PRO A 64 -1.40 14.18 10.95
CA PRO A 64 -2.31 15.14 11.58
C PRO A 64 -2.12 16.58 11.09
N ASP A 65 -0.90 16.92 10.67
CA ASP A 65 -0.47 18.26 10.27
C ASP A 65 -0.46 18.50 8.76
N ILE A 66 -0.93 17.53 7.95
CA ILE A 66 -0.80 17.58 6.48
C ILE A 66 -1.45 18.82 5.86
N PHE A 67 -2.51 19.36 6.48
CA PHE A 67 -3.22 20.55 6.01
C PHE A 67 -2.85 21.82 6.78
N THR A 68 -1.99 21.73 7.80
CA THR A 68 -1.73 22.83 8.73
C THR A 68 -0.51 23.68 8.35
N ALA A 69 0.34 23.21 7.42
CA ALA A 69 1.53 23.91 6.94
C ALA A 69 1.26 25.08 5.96
N GLY A 70 0.09 25.71 6.04
CA GLY A 70 -0.32 26.86 5.25
C GLY A 70 -1.27 27.77 6.03
N SER A 71 -0.79 28.37 7.12
CA SER A 71 -1.56 29.35 7.88
C SER A 71 -1.80 30.63 7.06
N GLY A 72 -2.91 30.60 6.33
CA GLY A 72 -3.56 31.75 5.71
C GLY A 72 -5.03 31.51 5.36
N GLY A 73 -5.54 30.28 5.44
CA GLY A 73 -6.96 30.01 5.22
C GLY A 73 -7.37 28.74 5.95
N THR A 74 -8.52 28.78 6.61
CA THR A 74 -9.24 27.64 7.14
C THR A 74 -9.62 26.70 6.00
N GLY A 75 -8.69 25.86 5.55
CA GLY A 75 -8.92 24.88 4.51
C GLY A 75 -9.68 23.70 5.09
N THR A 76 -11.00 23.67 4.91
CA THR A 76 -11.76 22.44 5.02
C THR A 76 -11.20 21.41 4.03
N PRO A 77 -11.08 20.12 4.40
CA PRO A 77 -10.70 19.08 3.46
C PRO A 77 -11.64 19.11 2.24
N PRO A 78 -11.15 18.78 1.04
CA PRO A 78 -12.00 18.70 -0.14
C PRO A 78 -13.13 17.68 0.12
N PRO A 79 -14.38 17.98 -0.27
CA PRO A 79 -15.49 17.05 -0.05
C PRO A 79 -15.22 15.74 -0.79
N PRO A 80 -15.67 14.59 -0.24
CA PRO A 80 -15.55 13.31 -0.93
C PRO A 80 -16.26 13.38 -2.29
N PRO A 81 -15.75 12.69 -3.33
CA PRO A 81 -16.41 12.65 -4.63
C PRO A 81 -17.84 12.09 -4.48
N PRO A 82 -18.83 12.67 -5.17
CA PRO A 82 -20.21 12.20 -5.07
C PRO A 82 -20.33 10.75 -5.61
N PRO A 83 -21.23 9.92 -5.04
CA PRO A 83 -21.51 8.61 -5.58
C PRO A 83 -22.07 8.76 -7.01
N SER A 84 -21.40 8.14 -7.98
CA SER A 84 -21.77 8.22 -9.39
C SER A 84 -23.10 7.50 -9.64
N ALA A 85 -24.17 8.26 -9.84
CA ALA A 85 -25.40 7.74 -10.43
C ALA A 85 -25.15 7.33 -11.90
N SER A 86 -25.67 6.18 -12.29
CA SER A 86 -25.63 5.67 -13.66
C SER A 86 -26.20 6.69 -14.64
N ARG A 87 -25.38 7.17 -15.57
CA ARG A 87 -25.84 8.03 -16.66
C ARG A 87 -26.34 7.18 -17.82
N GLY A 88 -27.66 7.13 -17.97
CA GLY A 88 -28.34 6.74 -19.19
C GLY A 88 -28.05 7.73 -20.33
N ALA A 89 -28.11 7.20 -21.55
CA ALA A 89 -27.82 7.89 -22.80
C ALA A 89 -28.69 9.14 -23.02
N GLY A 90 -28.07 10.22 -23.50
CA GLY A 90 -28.75 11.44 -23.93
C GLY A 90 -27.77 12.38 -24.64
N THR A 91 -28.07 12.67 -25.91
CA THR A 91 -27.25 13.38 -26.89
C THR A 91 -27.17 14.90 -26.69
N GLY A 92 -25.98 15.47 -26.94
CA GLY A 92 -25.77 16.78 -27.56
C GLY A 92 -25.87 18.03 -26.68
N SER A 93 -24.74 18.65 -26.35
CA SER A 93 -24.53 20.11 -26.44
C SER A 93 -23.08 20.48 -26.15
N THR A 94 -22.47 21.24 -27.06
CA THR A 94 -21.16 21.86 -26.95
C THR A 94 -21.18 22.98 -25.91
N ALA A 95 -20.45 22.82 -24.80
CA ALA A 95 -20.15 23.90 -23.87
C ALA A 95 -18.67 23.82 -23.48
N THR A 96 -17.98 24.93 -23.72
CA THR A 96 -16.58 25.23 -23.41
C THR A 96 -16.17 24.75 -22.02
N GLU A 97 -15.16 23.88 -21.96
CA GLU A 97 -14.47 23.48 -20.74
C GLU A 97 -13.81 24.70 -20.08
N SER A 98 -14.50 25.23 -19.07
CA SER A 98 -13.91 26.13 -18.09
C SER A 98 -12.86 25.34 -17.30
N GLN A 99 -11.59 25.51 -17.68
CA GLN A 99 -10.43 25.06 -16.90
C GLN A 99 -10.60 25.50 -15.44
N ARG A 100 -10.81 24.53 -14.54
CA ARG A 100 -10.67 24.77 -13.11
C ARG A 100 -9.18 24.98 -12.83
N PRO A 101 -8.77 26.10 -12.20
CA PRO A 101 -7.38 26.25 -11.79
C PRO A 101 -7.05 25.18 -10.76
N ALA A 102 -5.98 24.42 -11.01
CA ALA A 102 -5.38 23.53 -10.03
C ALA A 102 -5.07 24.36 -8.77
N ALA A 103 -5.65 23.98 -7.63
CA ALA A 103 -5.35 24.63 -6.36
C ALA A 103 -3.84 24.54 -6.12
N ALA A 104 -3.19 25.69 -5.87
CA ALA A 104 -1.76 25.74 -5.62
C ALA A 104 -1.43 24.89 -4.38
N LEU A 105 -0.57 23.89 -4.56
CA LEU A 105 -0.16 22.95 -3.51
C LEU A 105 0.62 23.69 -2.40
N PRO A 106 0.38 23.37 -1.12
CA PRO A 106 1.07 23.99 0.01
C PRO A 106 2.60 23.68 0.00
N PRO A 107 3.43 24.56 0.58
CA PRO A 107 4.88 24.43 0.53
C PRO A 107 5.41 23.22 1.33
N HIS A 108 6.20 22.41 0.63
CA HIS A 108 7.05 21.28 1.02
C HIS A 108 7.11 20.83 2.49
N HIS A 109 6.06 20.19 2.98
CA HIS A 109 6.24 19.11 3.94
C HIS A 109 5.52 17.83 3.47
N HIS A 110 6.30 16.78 3.17
CA HIS A 110 5.90 15.44 2.68
C HIS A 110 5.47 15.35 1.21
N ARG A 111 6.44 15.21 0.31
CA ARG A 111 6.18 14.79 -1.09
C ARG A 111 6.17 13.28 -1.28
N THR A 112 6.62 12.52 -0.28
CA THR A 112 6.76 11.05 -0.36
C THR A 112 5.61 10.37 0.36
N ALA A 113 4.95 9.45 -0.31
CA ALA A 113 3.92 8.59 0.25
C ALA A 113 4.31 7.11 0.17
N ALA A 114 3.76 6.29 1.06
CA ALA A 114 3.83 4.84 0.94
C ALA A 114 2.53 4.29 0.32
N ILE A 115 2.64 3.27 -0.52
CA ILE A 115 1.48 2.51 -1.03
C ILE A 115 1.71 1.03 -0.68
N LEU A 116 0.76 0.46 0.06
CA LEU A 116 0.80 -0.90 0.56
C LEU A 116 -0.14 -1.76 -0.30
N LEU A 117 0.42 -2.80 -0.91
CA LEU A 117 -0.18 -3.62 -1.95
C LEU A 117 -0.23 -5.08 -1.47
N SER A 118 -1.44 -5.63 -1.34
CA SER A 118 -1.66 -7.00 -0.84
C SER A 118 -1.40 -8.08 -1.90
N GLY A 119 -1.57 -9.35 -1.52
CA GLY A 119 -1.35 -10.54 -2.35
C GLY A 119 -2.40 -10.73 -3.46
N ALA A 120 -2.42 -11.94 -4.01
CA ALA A 120 -3.30 -12.38 -5.10
C ALA A 120 -4.78 -12.40 -4.67
N GLY A 121 -5.06 -12.53 -3.37
CA GLY A 121 -6.40 -12.33 -2.80
C GLY A 121 -6.88 -10.87 -2.85
N GLY A 122 -5.97 -9.92 -3.10
CA GLY A 122 -6.21 -8.49 -2.90
C GLY A 122 -6.27 -8.18 -1.41
N GLY A 123 -7.10 -7.22 -1.03
CA GLY A 123 -7.35 -6.82 0.34
C GLY A 123 -6.59 -5.58 0.77
N VAL A 124 -6.67 -5.28 2.06
CA VAL A 124 -6.19 -3.99 2.62
C VAL A 124 -5.37 -4.14 3.90
N THR A 125 -5.18 -5.34 4.42
CA THR A 125 -4.54 -5.56 5.73
C THR A 125 -3.14 -6.16 5.63
N GLY A 126 -2.82 -6.82 4.51
CA GLY A 126 -1.49 -7.34 4.22
C GLY A 126 -1.11 -8.57 5.05
N PRO A 127 0.17 -8.99 4.99
CA PRO A 127 0.66 -10.18 5.70
C PRO A 127 0.51 -9.96 7.20
N SER A 128 -0.10 -10.92 7.89
CA SER A 128 -0.32 -10.89 9.35
C SER A 128 -0.91 -9.57 9.85
N SER A 129 -1.78 -8.95 9.04
CA SER A 129 -2.42 -7.66 9.29
C SER A 129 -1.48 -6.46 9.50
N ILE A 130 -0.22 -6.58 9.07
CA ILE A 130 0.84 -5.56 9.26
C ILE A 130 0.43 -4.21 8.68
N TYR A 131 -0.26 -4.16 7.53
CA TYR A 131 -0.55 -2.89 6.85
C TYR A 131 -1.45 -1.97 7.69
N LEU A 132 -2.39 -2.52 8.48
CA LEU A 132 -3.27 -1.74 9.36
C LEU A 132 -2.48 -0.88 10.34
N SER A 133 -1.53 -1.52 11.02
CA SER A 133 -0.68 -0.88 12.02
C SER A 133 0.38 0.01 11.36
N LEU A 134 1.05 -0.50 10.31
CA LEU A 134 2.12 0.20 9.59
C LEU A 134 1.66 1.56 9.05
N ALA A 135 0.47 1.64 8.46
CA ALA A 135 -0.05 2.88 7.89
C ALA A 135 -0.27 3.97 8.96
N CYS A 136 -0.78 3.59 10.14
CA CYS A 136 -0.96 4.51 11.27
C CYS A 136 0.39 4.94 11.88
N LYS A 137 1.34 4.02 12.03
CA LYS A 137 2.69 4.33 12.51
C LYS A 137 3.39 5.32 11.59
N LEU A 138 3.40 5.05 10.28
CA LEU A 138 4.01 5.93 9.28
C LEU A 138 3.39 7.33 9.29
N ALA A 139 2.06 7.44 9.38
CA ALA A 139 1.37 8.74 9.42
C ALA A 139 1.67 9.55 10.69
N THR A 140 2.04 8.90 11.79
CA THR A 140 2.24 9.55 13.12
C THR A 140 3.71 9.79 13.49
N LEU A 141 4.66 9.28 12.71
CA LEU A 141 6.08 9.67 12.80
C LEU A 141 6.23 11.20 12.81
N GLY A 142 7.37 11.72 13.25
CA GLY A 142 7.66 13.13 13.53
C GLY A 142 6.98 14.08 12.58
N ARG A 143 7.35 14.01 11.30
CA ARG A 143 6.68 14.74 10.22
C ARG A 143 5.64 13.92 9.43
N GLY A 144 5.49 12.64 9.75
CA GLY A 144 4.56 11.71 9.13
C GLY A 144 4.88 11.34 7.68
N ILE A 145 4.30 10.24 7.21
CA ILE A 145 4.37 9.76 5.84
C ILE A 145 2.95 9.34 5.43
N PRO A 146 2.31 10.07 4.49
CA PRO A 146 1.04 9.64 3.92
C PRO A 146 1.13 8.20 3.42
N THR A 147 0.21 7.34 3.83
CA THR A 147 0.25 5.92 3.52
C THR A 147 -1.10 5.44 3.01
N LEU A 148 -1.12 4.89 1.81
CA LEU A 148 -2.31 4.31 1.18
C LEU A 148 -2.27 2.78 1.28
N ARG A 149 -3.28 2.19 1.91
CA ARG A 149 -3.58 0.76 1.79
C ARG A 149 -4.53 0.58 0.61
N LEU A 150 -4.07 -0.06 -0.45
CA LEU A 150 -4.80 -0.18 -1.71
C LEU A 150 -5.17 -1.64 -1.98
N ASP A 151 -6.44 -1.87 -2.30
CA ASP A 151 -6.91 -3.12 -2.89
C ASP A 151 -7.01 -2.99 -4.42
N TYR A 152 -7.13 -4.11 -5.12
CA TYR A 152 -7.17 -4.16 -6.57
C TYR A 152 -8.60 -4.22 -7.11
N ARG A 153 -8.81 -3.67 -8.31
CA ARG A 153 -10.03 -3.93 -9.08
C ARG A 153 -10.12 -5.40 -9.48
N PHE A 154 -8.99 -6.00 -9.84
CA PHE A 154 -8.89 -7.38 -10.32
C PHE A 154 -7.68 -8.10 -9.69
N PRO A 155 -7.82 -8.60 -8.45
CA PRO A 155 -6.74 -9.33 -7.78
C PRO A 155 -6.19 -10.50 -8.62
N ALA A 156 -4.91 -10.84 -8.41
CA ALA A 156 -4.16 -11.87 -9.13
C ALA A 156 -3.96 -11.63 -10.65
N ARG A 157 -4.19 -10.40 -11.13
CA ARG A 157 -3.99 -10.01 -12.54
C ARG A 157 -3.00 -8.85 -12.60
N ALA A 158 -1.72 -9.11 -12.89
CA ALA A 158 -0.67 -8.10 -12.73
C ALA A 158 -0.90 -6.83 -13.54
N ALA A 159 -1.25 -6.93 -14.83
CA ALA A 159 -1.43 -5.73 -15.66
C ALA A 159 -2.51 -4.77 -15.10
N PRO A 160 -3.74 -5.22 -14.78
CA PRO A 160 -4.70 -4.37 -14.07
C PRO A 160 -4.21 -3.86 -12.71
N CYS A 161 -3.57 -4.71 -11.89
CA CYS A 161 -3.09 -4.30 -10.57
C CYS A 161 -1.98 -3.23 -10.64
N VAL A 162 -1.11 -3.29 -11.65
CA VAL A 162 -0.10 -2.26 -11.94
C VAL A 162 -0.76 -0.96 -12.37
N ALA A 163 -1.83 -1.03 -13.17
CA ALA A 163 -2.63 0.13 -13.52
C ALA A 163 -3.26 0.77 -12.27
N ASP A 164 -3.77 -0.03 -11.33
CA ASP A 164 -4.34 0.43 -10.06
C ASP A 164 -3.30 1.19 -9.22
N ALA A 165 -2.09 0.62 -9.08
CA ALA A 165 -0.99 1.27 -8.35
C ALA A 165 -0.57 2.59 -9.02
N LYS A 166 -0.51 2.65 -10.35
CA LYS A 166 -0.19 3.88 -11.09
C LYS A 166 -1.28 4.94 -10.99
N ALA A 167 -2.55 4.54 -11.03
CA ALA A 167 -3.68 5.44 -10.81
C ALA A 167 -3.66 6.00 -9.39
N ALA A 168 -3.35 5.18 -8.39
CA ALA A 168 -3.15 5.64 -7.01
C ALA A 168 -2.02 6.67 -6.90
N MET A 169 -0.87 6.44 -7.54
CA MET A 169 0.22 7.42 -7.60
C MET A 169 -0.20 8.73 -8.30
N ALA A 170 -1.01 8.66 -9.35
CA ALA A 170 -1.54 9.85 -10.01
C ALA A 170 -2.53 10.60 -9.11
N TYR A 171 -3.48 9.89 -8.49
CA TYR A 171 -4.45 10.43 -7.55
C TYR A 171 -3.79 11.16 -6.38
N LEU A 172 -2.80 10.54 -5.74
CA LEU A 172 -2.06 11.14 -4.62
C LEU A 172 -1.27 12.38 -5.05
N ARG A 173 -0.71 12.38 -6.26
CA ARG A 173 -0.04 13.56 -6.83
C ARG A 173 -1.02 14.70 -7.07
N ASP A 174 -2.13 14.40 -7.74
CA ASP A 174 -3.04 15.43 -8.26
C ASP A 174 -3.88 16.07 -7.14
N LEU A 175 -4.24 15.30 -6.09
CA LEU A 175 -5.06 15.80 -4.99
C LEU A 175 -4.27 16.22 -3.75
N TYR A 176 -3.11 15.61 -3.49
CA TYR A 176 -2.34 15.83 -2.27
C TYR A 176 -0.91 16.34 -2.52
N GLY A 177 -0.48 16.48 -3.78
CA GLY A 177 0.88 16.95 -4.12
C GLY A 177 1.99 15.96 -3.82
N LEU A 178 1.66 14.67 -3.66
CA LEU A 178 2.60 13.59 -3.37
C LEU A 178 3.17 13.04 -4.68
N ASP A 179 4.46 13.18 -4.94
CA ASP A 179 5.08 12.81 -6.22
C ASP A 179 6.29 11.90 -6.12
N ARG A 180 6.55 11.39 -4.92
CA ARG A 180 7.51 10.32 -4.65
C ARG A 180 6.81 9.19 -3.92
N PHE A 181 7.14 7.95 -4.25
CA PHE A 181 6.43 6.80 -3.71
C PHE A 181 7.39 5.72 -3.22
N VAL A 182 7.08 5.17 -2.04
CA VAL A 182 7.63 3.90 -1.58
C VAL A 182 6.55 2.85 -1.75
N LEU A 183 6.83 1.79 -2.48
CA LEU A 183 5.84 0.73 -2.72
C LEU A 183 6.20 -0.49 -1.87
N VAL A 184 5.22 -1.04 -1.17
CA VAL A 184 5.38 -2.24 -0.33
C VAL A 184 4.40 -3.31 -0.81
N GLY A 185 4.91 -4.48 -1.18
CA GLY A 185 4.11 -5.54 -1.78
C GLY A 185 4.23 -6.85 -1.01
N TRP A 186 3.13 -7.58 -0.83
CA TRP A 186 3.17 -8.92 -0.25
C TRP A 186 2.79 -9.96 -1.30
N SER A 187 3.50 -11.10 -1.33
CA SER A 187 3.21 -12.20 -2.25
C SER A 187 3.17 -11.72 -3.70
N PHE A 188 2.08 -11.95 -4.42
CA PHE A 188 1.78 -11.38 -5.74
C PHE A 188 1.97 -9.85 -5.82
N GLY A 189 1.69 -9.10 -4.76
CA GLY A 189 1.90 -7.65 -4.69
C GLY A 189 3.35 -7.24 -5.00
N SER A 190 4.34 -8.11 -4.77
CA SER A 190 5.73 -7.87 -5.18
C SER A 190 5.91 -7.71 -6.70
N ALA A 191 5.17 -8.47 -7.51
CA ALA A 191 5.17 -8.33 -8.97
C ALA A 191 4.62 -6.97 -9.40
N VAL A 192 3.54 -6.53 -8.75
CA VAL A 192 2.94 -5.21 -8.96
C VAL A 192 3.94 -4.10 -8.60
N VAL A 193 4.56 -4.20 -7.42
CA VAL A 193 5.58 -3.25 -6.94
C VAL A 193 6.73 -3.12 -7.94
N PHE A 194 7.36 -4.23 -8.32
CA PHE A 194 8.57 -4.19 -9.14
C PHE A 194 8.27 -3.80 -10.58
N THR A 195 7.12 -4.20 -11.13
CA THR A 195 6.68 -3.77 -12.47
C THR A 195 6.38 -2.27 -12.49
N ALA A 196 5.58 -1.76 -11.54
CA ALA A 196 5.28 -0.33 -11.46
C ALA A 196 6.55 0.50 -11.26
N ALA A 197 7.45 0.07 -10.37
CA ALA A 197 8.69 0.77 -10.09
C ALA A 197 9.68 0.75 -11.27
N ALA A 198 9.73 -0.33 -12.05
CA ALA A 198 10.57 -0.38 -13.25
C ALA A 198 10.13 0.64 -14.31
N GLU A 199 8.84 1.02 -14.32
CA GLU A 199 8.23 1.87 -15.33
C GLU A 199 8.02 3.32 -14.87
N ASP A 200 8.07 3.59 -13.56
CA ASP A 200 7.80 4.91 -12.99
C ASP A 200 8.94 5.40 -12.09
N ALA A 201 9.60 6.48 -12.53
CA ALA A 201 10.72 7.09 -11.81
C ALA A 201 10.31 7.78 -10.50
N ARG A 202 9.01 7.99 -10.26
CA ARG A 202 8.50 8.53 -8.98
C ARG A 202 8.64 7.53 -7.84
N VAL A 203 8.80 6.23 -8.14
CA VAL A 203 9.04 5.21 -7.11
C VAL A 203 10.50 5.27 -6.66
N VAL A 204 10.70 5.66 -5.41
CA VAL A 204 12.01 5.93 -4.80
C VAL A 204 12.53 4.79 -3.93
N GLY A 205 11.72 3.78 -3.65
CA GLY A 205 12.10 2.57 -2.91
C GLY A 205 11.02 1.51 -2.97
N CYS A 206 11.42 0.24 -2.85
CA CYS A 206 10.50 -0.89 -2.88
C CYS A 206 10.77 -1.84 -1.71
N ALA A 207 9.74 -2.28 -1.01
CA ALA A 207 9.83 -3.40 -0.09
C ALA A 207 8.91 -4.54 -0.53
N ALA A 208 9.28 -5.77 -0.25
CA ALA A 208 8.42 -6.90 -0.48
C ALA A 208 8.52 -7.97 0.59
N VAL A 209 7.37 -8.55 0.95
CA VAL A 209 7.22 -9.67 1.87
C VAL A 209 6.83 -10.90 1.07
N ALA A 210 7.49 -12.04 1.31
CA ALA A 210 7.16 -13.33 0.70
C ALA A 210 7.01 -13.28 -0.84
N SER A 211 7.96 -12.65 -1.52
CA SER A 211 7.82 -12.33 -2.95
C SER A 211 7.74 -13.57 -3.85
N GLN A 212 6.98 -13.47 -4.93
CA GLN A 212 7.04 -14.41 -6.05
C GLN A 212 8.07 -13.96 -7.10
N THR A 213 8.57 -14.89 -7.91
CA THR A 213 9.45 -14.53 -9.05
C THR A 213 8.70 -14.21 -10.33
N ALA A 214 7.47 -14.71 -10.48
CA ALA A 214 6.69 -14.48 -11.69
C ALA A 214 6.30 -13.00 -11.79
N GLU A 215 6.53 -12.40 -12.97
CA GLU A 215 6.15 -11.01 -13.29
C GLU A 215 6.84 -9.98 -12.36
N ALA A 216 7.97 -10.37 -11.76
CA ALA A 216 8.75 -9.58 -10.81
C ALA A 216 10.13 -9.19 -11.36
N GLU A 217 10.39 -9.44 -12.65
CA GLU A 217 11.68 -9.19 -13.32
C GLU A 217 12.02 -7.69 -13.37
N GLY A 218 11.04 -6.80 -13.18
CA GLY A 218 11.23 -5.35 -13.05
C GLY A 218 12.25 -4.95 -11.98
N ILE A 219 12.49 -5.81 -10.99
CA ILE A 219 13.50 -5.58 -9.94
C ILE A 219 14.90 -5.31 -10.51
N ALA A 220 15.25 -5.91 -11.64
CA ALA A 220 16.55 -5.75 -12.29
C ALA A 220 16.81 -4.32 -12.82
N ARG A 221 15.75 -3.50 -12.94
CA ARG A 221 15.80 -2.09 -13.38
C ARG A 221 15.75 -1.11 -12.22
N LEU A 222 15.77 -1.59 -10.98
CA LEU A 222 15.67 -0.73 -9.81
C LEU A 222 16.99 -0.10 -9.36
N PRO A 223 18.17 -0.73 -9.47
CA PRO A 223 19.41 -0.09 -9.03
C PRO A 223 19.59 1.33 -9.55
N PRO A 224 20.02 2.28 -8.70
CA PRO A 224 20.46 2.11 -7.31
C PRO A 224 19.35 2.27 -6.25
N ARG A 225 18.05 2.24 -6.64
CA ARG A 225 16.94 2.48 -5.70
C ARG A 225 16.91 1.42 -4.58
N PRO A 226 16.69 1.81 -3.32
CA PRO A 226 16.65 0.87 -2.20
C PRO A 226 15.60 -0.23 -2.38
N VAL A 227 15.97 -1.48 -2.09
CA VAL A 227 15.07 -2.62 -2.05
C VAL A 227 15.19 -3.40 -0.74
N LEU A 228 14.06 -3.67 -0.09
CA LEU A 228 13.96 -4.57 1.06
C LEU A 228 13.17 -5.82 0.68
N LEU A 229 13.73 -7.00 0.93
CA LEU A 229 13.04 -8.28 0.79
C LEU A 229 12.97 -8.95 2.16
N LEU A 230 11.77 -9.33 2.58
CA LEU A 230 11.48 -10.09 3.80
C LEU A 230 10.88 -11.44 3.40
N HIS A 231 11.30 -12.54 4.01
CA HIS A 231 10.80 -13.86 3.63
C HIS A 231 10.94 -14.88 4.77
N GLY A 232 9.96 -15.75 4.97
CA GLY A 232 10.02 -16.84 5.96
C GLY A 232 10.66 -18.09 5.36
N SER A 233 11.61 -18.75 6.05
CA SER A 233 12.21 -19.99 5.51
C SER A 233 11.24 -21.18 5.54
N GLY A 234 10.14 -21.08 6.31
CA GLY A 234 9.06 -22.05 6.40
C GLY A 234 7.85 -21.75 5.51
N ASP A 235 7.96 -20.79 4.59
CA ASP A 235 6.91 -20.46 3.61
C ASP A 235 6.63 -21.64 2.67
N ASN A 236 5.43 -22.24 2.78
CA ASN A 236 5.00 -23.36 1.94
C ASN A 236 4.19 -22.92 0.71
N THR A 237 3.88 -21.64 0.60
CA THR A 237 3.19 -21.04 -0.55
C THR A 237 4.21 -20.61 -1.61
N LEU A 238 5.26 -19.89 -1.21
CA LEU A 238 6.37 -19.47 -2.05
C LEU A 238 7.69 -19.70 -1.33
N GLY A 239 8.50 -20.66 -1.75
CA GLY A 239 9.78 -20.89 -1.07
C GLY A 239 10.74 -19.69 -1.14
N VAL A 240 11.56 -19.52 -0.09
CA VAL A 240 12.58 -18.46 0.08
C VAL A 240 13.49 -18.23 -1.13
N GLY A 241 13.69 -19.25 -1.97
CA GLY A 241 14.39 -19.16 -3.24
C GLY A 241 13.84 -18.07 -4.17
N CYS A 242 12.57 -17.68 -4.04
CA CYS A 242 11.98 -16.59 -4.80
C CYS A 242 12.61 -15.24 -4.45
N SER A 243 12.61 -14.86 -3.17
CA SER A 243 13.27 -13.62 -2.72
C SER A 243 14.78 -13.67 -2.93
N GLN A 244 15.43 -14.83 -2.76
CA GLN A 244 16.86 -14.97 -3.09
C GLN A 244 17.13 -14.70 -4.57
N ARG A 245 16.32 -15.26 -5.48
CA ARG A 245 16.48 -15.01 -6.93
C ARG A 245 16.29 -13.53 -7.26
N LEU A 246 15.26 -12.88 -6.70
CA LEU A 246 15.01 -11.45 -6.87
C LEU A 246 16.19 -10.60 -6.35
N TRP A 247 16.72 -10.94 -5.17
CA TRP A 247 17.92 -10.29 -4.61
C TRP A 247 19.14 -10.39 -5.54
N HIS A 248 19.33 -11.53 -6.21
CA HIS A 248 20.38 -11.68 -7.22
C HIS A 248 20.07 -10.92 -8.51
N MET A 249 18.82 -10.93 -8.98
CA MET A 249 18.40 -10.21 -10.18
C MET A 249 18.52 -8.69 -10.04
N TYR A 250 18.34 -8.15 -8.83
CA TYR A 250 18.63 -6.75 -8.55
C TYR A 250 20.08 -6.38 -8.88
N GLY A 251 21.05 -7.30 -8.78
CA GLY A 251 22.45 -6.99 -9.06
C GLY A 251 23.07 -6.15 -7.94
N ASN A 252 23.82 -5.08 -8.23
CA ASN A 252 24.53 -4.29 -7.22
C ASN A 252 23.76 -3.00 -6.86
N GLY A 253 23.83 -2.57 -5.59
CA GLY A 253 23.16 -1.35 -5.09
C GLY A 253 22.64 -1.52 -3.67
N ASP A 254 21.72 -0.65 -3.25
CA ASP A 254 21.08 -0.70 -1.92
C ASP A 254 19.97 -1.77 -1.93
N ARG A 255 20.33 -2.99 -1.52
CA ARG A 255 19.37 -4.09 -1.33
C ARG A 255 19.65 -4.83 -0.03
N MET A 256 18.58 -5.27 0.62
CA MET A 256 18.63 -6.13 1.80
C MET A 256 17.66 -7.30 1.63
N LEU A 257 18.09 -8.50 2.01
CA LEU A 257 17.23 -9.67 2.17
C LEU A 257 17.33 -10.13 3.62
N GLN A 258 16.20 -10.10 4.33
CA GLN A 258 16.05 -10.70 5.64
C GLN A 258 15.23 -11.99 5.50
N VAL A 259 15.82 -13.10 5.94
CA VAL A 259 15.12 -14.38 6.07
C VAL A 259 14.74 -14.59 7.54
N PHE A 260 13.48 -14.88 7.81
CA PHE A 260 12.97 -15.22 9.14
C PHE A 260 12.91 -16.74 9.26
N GLU A 261 13.74 -17.31 10.13
CA GLU A 261 13.90 -18.76 10.21
C GLU A 261 12.62 -19.43 10.73
N GLY A 262 12.13 -20.43 10.01
CA GLY A 262 10.93 -21.21 10.33
C GLY A 262 9.60 -20.48 10.12
N ASP A 263 9.62 -19.20 9.76
CA ASP A 263 8.41 -18.40 9.63
C ASP A 263 7.66 -18.69 8.33
N ASN A 264 6.35 -18.41 8.32
CA ASN A 264 5.44 -18.76 7.24
C ASN A 264 5.34 -17.67 6.16
N HIS A 265 4.40 -17.85 5.22
CA HIS A 265 4.15 -16.95 4.10
C HIS A 265 3.75 -15.51 4.52
N SER A 266 3.18 -15.36 5.72
CA SER A 266 2.73 -14.07 6.26
C SER A 266 3.70 -13.48 7.29
N LEU A 267 4.79 -14.18 7.62
CA LEU A 267 5.68 -13.85 8.73
C LEU A 267 4.95 -13.77 10.08
N SER A 268 3.99 -14.67 10.31
CA SER A 268 3.11 -14.61 11.48
C SER A 268 3.86 -14.69 12.81
N ALA A 269 4.96 -15.46 12.88
CA ALA A 269 5.75 -15.58 14.09
C ALA A 269 6.66 -14.37 14.37
N ASN A 270 6.91 -13.52 13.37
CA ASN A 270 7.76 -12.34 13.48
C ASN A 270 7.09 -11.08 12.91
N ALA A 271 5.76 -10.99 12.97
CA ALA A 271 4.99 -9.94 12.33
C ALA A 271 5.39 -8.54 12.83
N GLU A 272 5.59 -8.38 14.14
CA GLU A 272 6.09 -7.14 14.74
C GLU A 272 7.46 -6.75 14.17
N ARG A 273 8.42 -7.68 14.16
CA ARG A 273 9.77 -7.39 13.66
C ARG A 273 9.77 -7.05 12.17
N ALA A 274 8.98 -7.75 11.38
CA ALA A 274 8.80 -7.45 9.97
C ALA A 274 8.19 -6.04 9.76
N GLU A 275 7.18 -5.68 10.56
CA GLU A 275 6.60 -4.33 10.55
C GLU A 275 7.62 -3.25 10.90
N GLU A 276 8.43 -3.44 11.95
CA GLU A 276 9.49 -2.48 12.31
C GLU A 276 10.43 -2.24 11.14
N MET A 277 10.89 -3.31 10.48
CA MET A 277 11.80 -3.22 9.33
C MET A 277 11.16 -2.50 8.14
N LEU A 278 9.87 -2.74 7.87
CA LEU A 278 9.13 -2.02 6.83
C LEU A 278 8.98 -0.53 7.17
N CYS A 279 8.63 -0.21 8.41
CA CYS A 279 8.48 1.17 8.88
C CYS A 279 9.79 1.95 8.74
N GLU A 280 10.90 1.39 9.23
CA GLU A 280 12.22 1.99 9.12
C GLU A 280 12.68 2.15 7.66
N PHE A 281 12.42 1.15 6.82
CA PHE A 281 12.75 1.21 5.40
C PHE A 281 11.98 2.32 4.67
N VAL A 282 10.66 2.40 4.88
CA VAL A 282 9.82 3.44 4.28
C VAL A 282 10.25 4.82 4.75
N ALA A 283 10.49 5.00 6.05
CA ALA A 283 10.95 6.27 6.60
C ALA A 283 12.29 6.71 6.00
N ARG A 284 13.26 5.79 5.88
CA ARG A 284 14.55 6.04 5.24
C ARG A 284 14.39 6.49 3.79
N CYS A 285 13.56 5.80 3.00
CA CYS A 285 13.31 6.15 1.60
C CYS A 285 12.60 7.50 1.44
N ALA A 286 11.75 7.87 2.41
CA ALA A 286 11.08 9.17 2.48
C ALA A 286 11.98 10.30 3.02
N GLY A 287 13.19 9.99 3.50
CA GLY A 287 14.08 10.96 4.15
C GLY A 287 13.60 11.41 5.53
N VAL A 288 12.72 10.62 6.18
CA VAL A 288 12.28 10.82 7.55
C VAL A 288 13.24 10.08 8.47
N ARG A 289 13.82 10.80 9.43
CA ARG A 289 14.64 10.19 10.48
C ARG A 289 13.71 9.70 11.58
N ILE A 290 13.96 8.48 12.05
CA ILE A 290 13.32 7.92 13.24
C ILE A 290 14.34 8.00 14.35
N ASP A 291 14.07 8.81 15.37
CA ASP A 291 14.93 8.87 16.54
C ASP A 291 14.65 7.74 17.55
N ALA A 292 15.42 7.70 18.64
CA ALA A 292 15.27 6.66 19.65
C ALA A 292 13.93 6.72 20.41
N GLN A 293 13.32 7.89 20.51
CA GLN A 293 12.01 8.06 21.13
C GLN A 293 10.92 7.55 20.18
N GLU A 294 10.92 7.98 18.92
CA GLU A 294 9.98 7.51 17.90
C GLU A 294 10.06 6.00 17.67
N ARG A 295 11.27 5.44 17.75
CA ARG A 295 11.44 3.99 17.67
C ARG A 295 10.68 3.27 18.79
N ARG A 296 10.67 3.80 20.01
CA ARG A 296 9.93 3.22 21.15
C ARG A 296 8.44 3.53 21.09
N ASP A 297 8.10 4.77 20.79
CA ASP A 297 6.77 5.34 20.99
C ASP A 297 5.85 5.20 19.77
N VAL A 298 6.42 4.90 18.61
CA VAL A 298 5.68 4.72 17.35
C VAL A 298 5.99 3.36 16.75
N VAL A 299 7.27 3.10 16.43
CA VAL A 299 7.66 1.90 15.68
C VAL A 299 7.42 0.63 16.47
N GLY A 300 7.84 0.60 17.75
CA GLY A 300 7.72 -0.56 18.63
C GLY A 300 6.37 -0.72 19.33
N VAL A 301 5.36 0.12 19.05
CA VAL A 301 4.04 -0.02 19.68
C VAL A 301 3.21 -1.06 18.94
N GLU A 302 2.81 -2.13 19.59
CA GLU A 302 1.94 -3.15 19.01
C GLU A 302 0.48 -2.65 18.92
N LEU A 303 -0.08 -2.62 17.70
CA LEU A 303 -1.46 -2.13 17.45
C LEU A 303 -2.46 -3.22 17.02
N VAL A 304 -1.96 -4.42 16.76
CA VAL A 304 -2.72 -5.61 16.37
C VAL A 304 -2.13 -6.77 17.14
N ASP A 305 -2.93 -7.41 17.99
CA ASP A 305 -2.46 -8.52 18.81
C ASP A 305 -2.44 -9.82 17.98
N ASP A 306 -1.57 -10.77 18.30
CA ASP A 306 -1.42 -12.02 17.54
C ASP A 306 -2.72 -12.80 17.35
N GLY A 307 -3.60 -12.81 18.37
CA GLY A 307 -4.90 -13.47 18.30
C GLY A 307 -5.90 -12.82 17.35
N GLU A 308 -5.64 -11.61 16.86
CA GLU A 308 -6.53 -10.84 15.98
C GLU A 308 -6.10 -10.89 14.51
N ARG A 309 -4.82 -11.19 14.24
CA ARG A 309 -4.20 -11.03 12.91
C ARG A 309 -4.94 -11.78 11.81
N HIS A 310 -5.30 -13.04 12.07
CA HIS A 310 -5.98 -13.90 11.10
C HIS A 310 -7.38 -13.39 10.73
N ASP A 311 -8.23 -13.10 11.72
CA ASP A 311 -9.59 -12.55 11.49
C ASP A 311 -9.55 -11.25 10.68
N LEU A 312 -8.60 -10.38 11.00
CA LEU A 312 -8.40 -9.13 10.27
C LEU A 312 -7.98 -9.37 8.81
N MET A 313 -7.16 -10.37 8.53
CA MET A 313 -6.81 -10.74 7.15
C MET A 313 -7.99 -11.32 6.38
N GLU A 314 -8.80 -12.18 7.00
CA GLU A 314 -10.02 -12.71 6.38
C GLU A 314 -11.00 -11.58 6.03
N ARG A 315 -11.29 -10.71 7.00
CA ARG A 315 -12.19 -9.55 6.80
C ARG A 315 -11.59 -8.51 5.84
N GLY A 316 -10.26 -8.42 5.80
CA GLY A 316 -9.48 -7.58 4.91
C GLY A 316 -9.53 -8.03 3.45
N GLY A 317 -9.99 -9.25 3.18
CA GLY A 317 -9.99 -9.84 1.85
C GLY A 317 -8.64 -10.42 1.44
N ASP A 318 -7.65 -10.36 2.32
CA ASP A 318 -6.26 -10.75 2.09
C ASP A 318 -6.11 -12.28 1.93
N LEU A 319 -7.00 -13.07 2.56
CA LEU A 319 -7.02 -14.54 2.46
C LEU A 319 -8.03 -15.08 1.43
N ARG A 320 -8.51 -14.24 0.50
CA ARG A 320 -9.33 -14.73 -0.62
C ARG A 320 -8.47 -15.56 -1.56
N ALA A 321 -9.05 -16.63 -2.09
CA ALA A 321 -8.37 -17.49 -3.05
C ALA A 321 -7.79 -16.66 -4.23
N PRO A 322 -6.54 -16.92 -4.65
CA PRO A 322 -5.74 -18.10 -4.29
C PRO A 322 -4.88 -17.96 -3.02
N GLU A 323 -4.90 -16.82 -2.33
CA GLU A 323 -4.01 -16.54 -1.20
C GLU A 323 -4.30 -17.39 0.04
N ARG A 324 -3.26 -17.68 0.83
CA ARG A 324 -3.32 -18.42 2.10
C ARG A 324 -2.22 -17.92 3.04
N GLU A 325 -2.38 -18.18 4.33
CA GLU A 325 -1.40 -17.79 5.35
C GLU A 325 -0.21 -18.76 5.47
N ASP A 326 -0.38 -20.02 5.05
CA ASP A 326 0.53 -21.15 5.27
C ASP A 326 1.32 -21.60 4.03
#